data_AF-A0A1H6UMW4-F1
#
_entry.id   AF-A0A1H6UMW4-F1
#
_cell.length_a   1.000
_cell.length_b   1.000
_cell.length_c   1.000
_cell.angle_alpha   90.00
_cell.angle_beta   90.00
_cell.angle_gamma   90.00
#
_symmetry.space_group_name_H-M   'P 1'
#
loop_
_entity.id
_entity.type
_entity.pdbx_description
1 polymer ?
#
loop_
_entity_poly.entity_id
_entity_poly.type
_entity_poly.pdbx_seq_one_letter_code
_entity_poly.pdbx_strand_id
1 'polypeptide(L)'
;MSNESETRSSKEISRQSGQIGVREISVAGLSGLIGMAAMQPIFGVATILGVLDPVAFSGFANIVGYGLNFWGGVAIFVLGGMTVLPLLFITLGNYLPPANSVPLRGVTFGTIIWTGFVLAFYTDQSGVSLVIYLVMTLVNHWVYGAVLGTVYTRYASIAAYEV
;
A
#
# COMPACT_ATOMS: atom_id res chain seq x y z
N MET A 1 -45.71 -10.99 4.06
CA MET A 1 -45.04 -10.04 4.97
C MET A 1 -43.68 -10.52 5.51
N SER A 2 -43.36 -11.82 5.57
CA SER A 2 -42.03 -12.33 5.98
C SER A 2 -40.92 -12.03 4.95
N ASN A 3 -41.21 -12.21 3.66
CA ASN A 3 -40.21 -12.19 2.58
C ASN A 3 -39.62 -10.79 2.32
N GLU A 4 -40.41 -9.73 2.48
CA GLU A 4 -39.93 -8.35 2.28
C GLU A 4 -39.01 -7.87 3.40
N SER A 5 -39.25 -8.30 4.64
CA SER A 5 -38.40 -7.95 5.80
C SER A 5 -37.00 -8.57 5.68
N GLU A 6 -36.95 -9.83 5.24
CA GLU A 6 -35.71 -10.58 5.04
C GLU A 6 -34.89 -10.01 3.87
N THR A 7 -35.58 -9.64 2.78
CA THR A 7 -34.96 -8.99 1.62
C THR A 7 -34.41 -7.60 1.98
N ARG A 8 -35.11 -6.84 2.84
CA ARG A 8 -34.67 -5.51 3.29
C ARG A 8 -33.45 -5.59 4.21
N SER A 9 -33.45 -6.55 5.14
CA SER A 9 -32.33 -6.79 6.06
C SER A 9 -31.07 -7.26 5.31
N SER A 10 -31.21 -8.17 4.34
CA SER A 10 -30.11 -8.61 3.48
C SER A 10 -29.50 -7.45 2.67
N LYS A 11 -30.35 -6.54 2.14
CA LYS A 11 -29.91 -5.34 1.42
C LYS A 11 -29.20 -4.31 2.30
N GLU A 12 -29.64 -4.15 3.55
CA GLU A 12 -28.98 -3.27 4.53
C GLU A 12 -27.64 -3.84 5.00
N ILE A 13 -27.55 -5.14 5.25
CA ILE A 13 -26.29 -5.83 5.60
C ILE A 13 -25.30 -5.76 4.42
N SER A 14 -25.77 -5.96 3.18
CA SER A 14 -24.99 -5.77 1.94
C SER A 14 -24.49 -4.32 1.80
N ARG A 15 -25.35 -3.32 2.00
CA ARG A 15 -24.96 -1.89 1.98
C ARG A 15 -23.94 -1.52 3.05
N GLN A 16 -24.07 -2.10 4.24
CA GLN A 16 -23.15 -1.90 5.35
C GLN A 16 -21.79 -2.57 5.10
N SER A 17 -21.76 -3.67 4.33
CA SER A 17 -20.52 -4.32 3.86
C SER A 17 -19.79 -3.55 2.74
N GLY A 18 -20.48 -2.62 2.07
CA GLY A 18 -19.96 -1.84 0.93
C GLY A 18 -19.48 -0.42 1.27
N GLN A 19 -19.65 0.05 2.51
CA GLN A 19 -19.28 1.41 2.92
C GLN A 19 -17.92 1.46 3.62
N ILE A 20 -17.03 2.33 3.11
CA ILE A 20 -15.78 2.68 3.79
C ILE A 20 -16.13 3.66 4.92
N GLY A 21 -16.13 3.17 6.16
CA GLY A 21 -16.35 3.97 7.37
C GLY A 21 -15.06 4.41 8.04
N VAL A 22 -15.19 5.15 9.14
CA VAL A 22 -14.05 5.62 9.97
C VAL A 22 -13.19 4.46 10.44
N ARG A 23 -13.81 3.32 10.76
CA ARG A 23 -13.14 2.10 11.18
C ARG A 23 -12.26 1.54 10.07
N GLU A 24 -12.79 1.40 8.86
CA GLU A 24 -12.09 0.86 7.69
C GLU A 24 -10.91 1.77 7.32
N ILE A 25 -11.12 3.09 7.32
CA ILE A 25 -10.06 4.09 7.10
C ILE A 25 -8.94 3.94 8.14
N SER A 26 -9.31 3.84 9.43
CA SER A 26 -8.35 3.74 10.52
C SER A 26 -7.55 2.44 10.46
N VAL A 27 -8.23 1.31 10.23
CA VAL A 27 -7.60 -0.01 10.08
C VAL A 27 -6.71 -0.04 8.85
N ALA A 28 -7.14 0.51 7.72
CA ALA A 28 -6.33 0.62 6.52
C ALA A 28 -5.06 1.41 6.80
N GLY A 29 -5.17 2.55 7.48
CA GLY A 29 -4.01 3.38 7.76
C GLY A 29 -3.01 2.74 8.72
N LEU A 30 -3.49 2.08 9.77
CA LEU A 30 -2.64 1.29 10.67
C LEU A 30 -1.97 0.13 9.93
N SER A 31 -2.70 -0.55 9.05
CA SER A 31 -2.17 -1.65 8.24
C SER A 31 -1.07 -1.17 7.29
N GLY A 32 -1.25 0.00 6.67
CA GLY A 32 -0.23 0.64 5.84
C GLY A 32 1.01 1.05 6.63
N LEU A 33 0.82 1.62 7.82
CA LEU A 33 1.93 1.98 8.72
C LEU A 33 2.74 0.74 9.15
N ILE A 34 2.07 -0.34 9.53
CA ILE A 34 2.72 -1.62 9.88
C ILE A 34 3.43 -2.21 8.66
N GLY A 35 2.82 -2.11 7.47
CA GLY A 35 3.46 -2.48 6.21
C GLY A 35 4.76 -1.72 5.96
N MET A 36 4.77 -0.40 6.17
CA MET A 36 5.99 0.41 6.03
C MET A 36 7.06 0.08 7.08
N ALA A 37 6.64 -0.24 8.31
CA ALA A 37 7.57 -0.70 9.33
C ALA A 37 8.21 -2.05 8.93
N ALA A 38 7.43 -2.97 8.36
CA ALA A 38 7.91 -4.26 7.88
C ALA A 38 8.90 -4.15 6.70
N MET A 39 8.85 -3.05 5.93
CA MET A 39 9.79 -2.76 4.85
C MET A 39 11.21 -2.37 5.34
N GLN A 40 11.33 -1.86 6.56
CA GLN A 40 12.57 -1.22 7.03
C GLN A 40 13.82 -2.11 6.93
N PRO A 41 13.77 -3.42 7.25
CA PRO A 41 14.94 -4.30 7.10
C PRO A 41 15.45 -4.36 5.65
N ILE A 42 14.56 -4.47 4.67
CA ILE A 42 14.94 -4.57 3.25
C ILE A 42 15.47 -3.24 2.74
N PHE A 43 14.84 -2.12 3.14
CA PHE A 43 15.38 -0.80 2.84
C PHE A 43 16.78 -0.59 3.43
N GLY A 44 17.00 -0.98 4.69
CA GLY A 44 18.31 -0.91 5.32
C GLY A 44 19.38 -1.68 4.55
N VAL A 45 19.08 -2.92 4.14
CA VAL A 45 20.01 -3.72 3.31
C VAL A 45 20.24 -3.07 1.95
N ALA A 46 19.21 -2.58 1.27
CA ALA A 46 19.35 -1.90 -0.03
C ALA A 46 20.24 -0.65 0.06
N THR A 47 20.11 0.12 1.14
CA THR A 47 20.97 1.28 1.41
C THR A 47 22.41 0.89 1.71
N ILE A 48 22.65 -0.15 2.52
CA ILE A 48 24.00 -0.66 2.81
C ILE A 48 24.69 -1.15 1.52
N LEU A 49 23.94 -1.79 0.62
CA LEU A 49 24.44 -2.23 -0.69
C LEU A 49 24.64 -1.08 -1.68
N GLY A 50 24.26 0.16 -1.32
CA GLY A 50 24.39 1.34 -2.18
C GLY A 50 23.44 1.35 -3.38
N VAL A 51 22.41 0.49 -3.39
CA VAL A 51 21.44 0.40 -4.50
C VAL A 51 20.24 1.31 -4.29
N LEU A 52 20.06 1.87 -3.09
CA LEU A 52 19.00 2.81 -2.75
C LEU A 52 19.58 3.97 -1.92
N ASP A 53 19.48 5.18 -2.45
CA ASP A 53 19.89 6.40 -1.76
C ASP A 53 18.73 7.00 -0.93
N PRO A 54 18.83 7.06 0.40
CA PRO A 54 17.82 7.71 1.24
C PRO A 54 17.62 9.20 0.91
N VAL A 55 18.62 9.91 0.39
CA VAL A 55 18.48 11.32 0.05
C VAL A 55 17.41 11.54 -1.02
N ALA A 56 17.14 10.54 -1.86
CA ALA A 56 16.09 10.60 -2.88
C ALA A 56 14.68 10.86 -2.30
N PHE A 57 14.42 10.52 -1.03
CA PHE A 57 13.16 10.85 -0.35
C PHE A 57 12.89 12.37 -0.33
N SER A 58 13.95 13.20 -0.35
CA SER A 58 13.82 14.67 -0.42
C SER A 58 13.07 15.16 -1.66
N GLY A 59 12.99 14.36 -2.73
CA GLY A 59 12.21 14.65 -3.93
C GLY A 59 10.72 14.87 -3.65
N PHE A 60 10.14 14.16 -2.66
CA PHE A 60 8.74 14.37 -2.27
C PHE A 60 8.48 15.75 -1.67
N ALA A 61 9.39 16.27 -0.84
CA ALA A 61 9.30 17.63 -0.33
C ALA A 61 9.43 18.66 -1.45
N ASN A 62 10.28 18.37 -2.44
CA ASN A 62 10.49 19.27 -3.57
C ASN A 62 9.23 19.40 -4.44
N ILE A 63 8.50 18.29 -4.67
CA ILE A 63 7.24 18.28 -5.43
C ILE A 63 6.20 19.23 -4.83
N VAL A 64 6.15 19.35 -3.50
CA VAL A 64 5.19 20.22 -2.79
C VAL A 64 5.75 21.61 -2.47
N GLY A 65 6.92 21.97 -3.00
CA GLY A 65 7.50 23.32 -2.88
C GLY A 65 8.34 23.56 -1.62
N TYR A 66 8.70 22.53 -0.84
CA TYR A 66 9.57 22.65 0.33
C TYR A 66 11.07 22.47 0.02
N GLY A 67 11.43 22.38 -1.27
CA GLY A 67 12.80 22.11 -1.72
C GLY A 67 13.28 20.71 -1.34
N LEU A 68 14.60 20.50 -1.33
CA LEU A 68 15.22 19.19 -1.02
C LEU A 68 15.30 18.93 0.50
N ASN A 69 14.19 19.10 1.21
CA ASN A 69 14.10 18.80 2.64
C ASN A 69 13.91 17.29 2.85
N PHE A 70 14.95 16.61 3.34
CA PHE A 70 14.91 15.16 3.58
C PHE A 70 13.78 14.73 4.52
N TRP A 71 13.68 15.33 5.72
CA TRP A 71 12.67 14.94 6.71
C TRP A 71 11.24 15.25 6.26
N GLY A 72 11.04 16.35 5.54
CA GLY A 72 9.76 16.66 4.91
C GLY A 72 9.38 15.61 3.86
N GLY A 73 10.35 15.16 3.06
CA GLY A 73 10.14 14.12 2.06
C GLY A 73 9.80 12.76 2.67
N VAL A 74 10.52 12.38 3.73
CA VAL A 74 10.21 11.17 4.53
C VAL A 74 8.80 11.27 5.13
N ALA A 75 8.42 12.41 5.70
CA ALA A 75 7.09 12.59 6.26
C ALA A 75 6.00 12.44 5.20
N ILE A 76 6.17 13.02 4.01
CA ILE A 76 5.22 12.88 2.90
C ILE A 76 5.14 11.42 2.43
N PHE A 77 6.27 10.74 2.29
CA PHE A 77 6.29 9.32 1.91
C PHE A 77 5.54 8.45 2.91
N VAL A 78 5.81 8.65 4.21
CA VAL A 78 5.12 7.93 5.30
C VAL A 78 3.62 8.22 5.27
N LEU A 79 3.23 9.49 5.18
CA LEU A 79 1.83 9.88 5.12
C LEU A 79 1.13 9.25 3.92
N GLY A 80 1.74 9.29 2.73
CA GLY A 80 1.22 8.63 1.53
C GLY A 80 1.07 7.12 1.71
N GLY A 81 2.10 6.47 2.28
CA GLY A 81 2.13 5.02 2.51
C GLY A 81 1.19 4.52 3.61
N MET A 82 0.79 5.37 4.55
CA MET A 82 -0.21 5.03 5.57
C MET A 82 -1.60 5.59 5.30
N THR A 83 -1.82 6.41 4.27
CA THR A 83 -3.16 6.97 3.98
C THR A 83 -3.58 6.69 2.54
N VAL A 84 -2.93 7.32 1.57
CA VAL A 84 -3.29 7.24 0.15
C VAL A 84 -3.24 5.80 -0.35
N LEU A 85 -2.13 5.09 -0.12
CA LEU A 85 -1.96 3.73 -0.63
C LEU A 85 -2.94 2.72 0.01
N PRO A 86 -3.12 2.68 1.35
CA PRO A 86 -4.11 1.79 1.94
C PRO A 86 -5.55 2.09 1.52
N LEU A 87 -5.91 3.38 1.36
CA LEU A 87 -7.25 3.77 0.90
C LEU A 87 -7.50 3.32 -0.55
N LEU A 88 -6.51 3.46 -1.43
CA LEU A 88 -6.57 2.91 -2.79
C LEU A 88 -6.71 1.39 -2.75
N PHE A 89 -5.95 0.70 -1.90
CA PHE A 89 -6.02 -0.74 -1.78
C PHE A 89 -7.40 -1.23 -1.32
N ILE A 90 -8.03 -0.62 -0.32
CA ILE A 90 -9.37 -1.06 0.12
C ILE A 90 -10.48 -0.69 -0.87
N THR A 91 -10.23 0.29 -1.74
CA THR A 91 -11.18 0.69 -2.79
C THR A 91 -11.09 -0.24 -4.00
N LEU A 92 -9.88 -0.60 -4.41
CA LEU A 92 -9.62 -1.35 -5.66
C LEU A 92 -9.31 -2.82 -5.42
N GLY A 93 -9.02 -3.22 -4.17
CA GLY A 93 -8.46 -4.52 -3.84
C GLY A 93 -9.34 -5.69 -4.23
N ASN A 94 -10.66 -5.50 -4.33
CA ASN A 94 -11.58 -6.54 -4.79
C ASN A 94 -11.45 -6.87 -6.29
N TYR A 95 -10.90 -5.96 -7.09
CA TYR A 95 -10.62 -6.19 -8.51
C TYR A 95 -9.23 -6.80 -8.75
N LEU A 96 -8.38 -6.89 -7.72
CA LEU A 96 -7.05 -7.41 -7.86
C LEU A 96 -7.03 -8.95 -7.81
N PRO A 97 -6.17 -9.60 -8.62
CA PRO A 97 -5.91 -11.02 -8.48
C PRO A 97 -4.96 -11.31 -7.29
N PRO A 98 -4.99 -12.54 -6.76
CA PRO A 98 -6.02 -13.55 -6.99
C PRO A 98 -7.29 -13.23 -6.18
N ALA A 99 -8.46 -13.65 -6.67
CA ALA A 99 -9.74 -13.30 -6.03
C ALA A 99 -9.93 -13.90 -4.63
N ASN A 100 -9.23 -14.99 -4.32
CA ASN A 100 -9.44 -15.81 -3.12
C ASN A 100 -8.53 -15.43 -1.93
N SER A 101 -7.62 -14.46 -2.07
CA SER A 101 -6.67 -14.12 -1.00
C SER A 101 -6.33 -12.64 -0.97
N VAL A 102 -6.77 -11.94 0.07
CA VAL A 102 -6.50 -10.51 0.25
C VAL A 102 -5.01 -10.19 0.50
N PRO A 103 -4.24 -10.98 1.28
CA PRO A 103 -2.80 -10.78 1.34
C PRO A 103 -2.12 -10.86 -0.03
N LEU A 104 -2.53 -11.80 -0.89
CA LEU A 104 -1.98 -11.91 -2.24
C LEU A 104 -2.46 -10.78 -3.17
N ARG A 105 -3.69 -10.28 -3.00
CA ARG A 105 -4.13 -9.02 -3.64
C ARG A 105 -3.26 -7.85 -3.25
N GLY A 106 -2.84 -7.81 -1.98
CA GLY A 106 -1.86 -6.86 -1.48
C GLY A 106 -0.52 -6.95 -2.20
N VAL A 107 -0.01 -8.16 -2.45
CA VAL A 107 1.21 -8.38 -3.25
C VAL A 107 1.04 -7.86 -4.69
N THR A 108 -0.11 -8.11 -5.31
CA THR A 108 -0.43 -7.55 -6.64
C THR A 108 -0.46 -6.03 -6.62
N PHE A 109 -1.13 -5.43 -5.63
CA PHE A 109 -1.14 -3.99 -5.42
C PHE A 109 0.28 -3.43 -5.24
N GLY A 110 1.09 -4.08 -4.40
CA GLY A 110 2.49 -3.71 -4.18
C GLY A 110 3.30 -3.75 -5.48
N THR A 111 3.07 -4.74 -6.34
CA THR A 111 3.72 -4.83 -7.66
C THR A 111 3.34 -3.66 -8.57
N ILE A 112 2.09 -3.20 -8.52
CA ILE A 112 1.63 -2.02 -9.29
C ILE A 112 2.32 -0.76 -8.76
N ILE A 113 2.27 -0.52 -7.44
CA ILE A 113 2.88 0.66 -6.81
C ILE A 113 4.39 0.68 -6.98
N TRP A 114 5.04 -0.48 -6.96
CA TRP A 114 6.48 -0.63 -7.17
C TRP A 114 6.96 0.04 -8.46
N THR A 115 6.16 0.03 -9.53
CA THR A 115 6.55 0.69 -10.78
C THR A 115 6.77 2.20 -10.62
N GLY A 116 5.89 2.87 -9.86
CA GLY A 116 6.06 4.28 -9.52
C GLY A 116 7.25 4.52 -8.60
N PHE A 117 7.48 3.63 -7.65
CA PHE A 117 8.65 3.70 -6.75
C PHE A 117 9.95 3.59 -7.54
N VAL A 118 10.05 2.62 -8.46
CA VAL A 118 11.24 2.41 -9.30
C VAL A 118 11.64 3.69 -10.01
N LEU A 119 10.66 4.40 -10.59
CA LEU A 119 10.90 5.64 -11.31
C LEU A 119 11.25 6.80 -10.37
N ALA A 120 10.58 6.90 -9.22
CA ALA A 120 10.82 7.99 -8.26
C ALA A 120 12.18 7.90 -7.56
N PHE A 121 12.73 6.70 -7.41
CA PHE A 121 13.98 6.43 -6.68
C PHE A 121 15.13 5.97 -7.58
N TYR A 122 14.95 6.01 -8.89
CA TYR A 122 16.04 5.77 -9.83
C TYR A 122 17.03 6.94 -9.75
N THR A 123 18.28 6.62 -9.46
CA THR A 123 19.40 7.57 -9.34
C THR A 123 20.59 7.08 -10.17
N ASP A 124 20.30 6.64 -11.40
CA ASP A 124 21.30 6.14 -12.36
C ASP A 124 21.96 4.80 -12.00
N GLN A 125 21.26 3.93 -11.26
CA GLN A 125 21.69 2.55 -11.09
C GLN A 125 21.85 1.86 -12.46
N SER A 126 22.90 1.05 -12.63
CA SER A 126 23.21 0.39 -13.90
C SER A 126 23.84 -1.00 -13.71
N GLY A 127 23.80 -1.83 -14.75
CA GLY A 127 24.35 -3.20 -14.68
C GLY A 127 23.76 -4.02 -13.54
N VAL A 128 24.62 -4.61 -12.71
CA VAL A 128 24.20 -5.45 -11.57
C VAL A 128 23.51 -4.63 -10.48
N SER A 129 23.90 -3.37 -10.25
CA SER A 129 23.27 -2.55 -9.20
C SER A 129 21.81 -2.24 -9.53
N LEU A 130 21.49 -2.04 -10.82
CA LEU A 130 20.11 -1.88 -11.29
C LEU A 130 19.27 -3.13 -11.02
N VAL A 131 19.81 -4.32 -11.30
CA VAL A 131 19.09 -5.58 -11.05
C VAL A 131 18.82 -5.76 -9.56
N ILE A 132 19.82 -5.51 -8.70
CA ILE A 132 19.65 -5.60 -7.24
C ILE A 132 18.63 -4.56 -6.76
N TYR A 133 18.70 -3.31 -7.23
CA TYR A 133 17.72 -2.27 -6.94
C TYR A 133 16.29 -2.70 -7.27
N LEU A 134 16.06 -3.19 -8.50
CA LEU A 134 14.74 -3.64 -8.95
C LEU A 134 14.21 -4.80 -8.11
N VAL A 135 15.04 -5.81 -7.84
CA VAL A 135 14.63 -6.99 -7.05
C VAL A 135 14.36 -6.61 -5.59
N MET A 136 15.28 -5.89 -4.95
CA MET A 136 15.13 -5.50 -3.55
C MET A 136 13.90 -4.62 -3.34
N THR A 137 13.69 -3.63 -4.21
CA THR A 137 12.50 -2.77 -4.11
C THR A 137 11.22 -3.53 -4.41
N LEU A 138 11.21 -4.48 -5.36
CA LEU A 138 10.03 -5.30 -5.65
C LEU A 138 9.65 -6.16 -4.44
N VAL A 139 10.62 -6.89 -3.88
CA VAL A 139 10.40 -7.71 -2.67
C VAL A 139 9.91 -6.84 -1.51
N ASN A 140 10.45 -5.63 -1.38
CA ASN A 140 10.01 -4.70 -0.36
C ASN A 140 8.54 -4.30 -0.52
N HIS A 141 8.08 -4.07 -1.75
CA HIS A 141 6.67 -3.75 -2.02
C HIS A 141 5.75 -4.95 -1.87
N TRP A 142 6.25 -6.17 -2.13
CA TRP A 142 5.51 -7.39 -1.79
C TRP A 142 5.31 -7.53 -0.28
N VAL A 143 6.33 -7.25 0.52
CA VAL A 143 6.22 -7.25 1.99
C VAL A 143 5.18 -6.21 2.45
N TYR A 144 5.27 -4.97 1.96
CA TYR A 144 4.28 -3.94 2.24
C TYR A 144 2.86 -4.41 1.93
N GLY A 145 2.65 -4.88 0.70
CA GLY A 145 1.35 -5.32 0.22
C GLY A 145 0.78 -6.52 0.99
N ALA A 146 1.60 -7.54 1.23
CA ALA A 146 1.21 -8.72 1.98
C ALA A 146 0.82 -8.38 3.43
N VAL A 147 1.61 -7.54 4.10
CA VAL A 147 1.34 -7.09 5.47
C VAL A 147 0.09 -6.22 5.51
N LEU A 148 -0.05 -5.27 4.59
CA LEU A 148 -1.25 -4.44 4.44
C LEU A 148 -2.50 -5.31 4.33
N GLY A 149 -2.53 -6.26 3.40
CA GLY A 149 -3.67 -7.15 3.19
C GLY A 149 -3.95 -8.07 4.39
N THR A 150 -2.91 -8.59 5.02
CA THR A 150 -3.02 -9.49 6.19
C THR A 150 -3.55 -8.77 7.43
N VAL A 151 -2.95 -7.63 7.78
CA VAL A 151 -3.38 -6.84 8.95
C VAL A 151 -4.78 -6.29 8.70
N TYR A 152 -5.05 -5.77 7.50
CA TYR A 152 -6.36 -5.23 7.18
C TYR A 152 -7.45 -6.29 7.32
N THR A 153 -7.29 -7.47 6.71
CA THR A 153 -8.31 -8.53 6.79
C THR A 153 -8.48 -9.14 8.17
N ARG A 154 -7.51 -8.96 9.07
CA ARG A 154 -7.67 -9.38 10.47
C ARG A 154 -8.68 -8.50 11.23
N TYR A 155 -8.84 -7.24 10.82
CA TYR A 155 -9.62 -6.25 11.55
C TYR A 155 -10.69 -5.57 10.70
N ALA A 156 -10.79 -5.77 9.39
CA ALA A 156 -11.78 -5.18 8.49
C ALA A 156 -11.98 -6.03 7.22
N SER A 157 -12.95 -5.69 6.39
CA SER A 157 -13.23 -6.36 5.11
C SER A 157 -13.15 -5.38 3.94
N ILE A 158 -12.76 -5.87 2.76
CA ILE A 158 -12.75 -5.03 1.55
C ILE A 158 -14.18 -4.96 1.01
N ALA A 159 -14.68 -3.75 0.76
CA ALA A 159 -16.02 -3.51 0.27
C ALA A 159 -16.26 -4.20 -1.08
N ALA A 160 -17.15 -5.19 -1.12
CA ALA A 160 -17.56 -5.86 -2.36
C ALA A 160 -18.64 -5.02 -3.05
N TYR A 161 -18.32 -4.50 -4.24
CA TYR A 161 -19.30 -3.86 -5.09
C TYR A 161 -19.80 -4.91 -6.09
N GLU A 162 -21.10 -5.18 -6.07
CA GLU A 162 -21.74 -5.89 -7.18
C GLU A 162 -21.74 -4.94 -8.39
N VAL A 163 -21.11 -5.36 -9.49
CA VAL A 163 -21.06 -4.63 -10.76
C VAL A 163 -21.90 -5.37 -11.78
#